data_AF-Q3ZDQ2-F1
#
_entry.id   AF-Q3ZDQ2-F1
#
_cell.length_a   1.000
_cell.length_b   1.000
_cell.length_c   1.000
_cell.angle_alpha   90.00
_cell.angle_beta   90.00
_cell.angle_gamma   90.00
#
_symmetry.space_group_name_H-M   'P 1'
#
loop_
_entity.id
_entity.type
_entity.pdbx_description
1 polymer ?
#
loop_
_entity_poly.entity_id
_entity_poly.type
_entity_poly.pdbx_seq_one_letter_code
_entity_poly.pdbx_strand_id
1 'polypeptide(L)'
;KPRQWLSSSGLGAMGFGLPAAIGASVANPDAIVVDIDGDGSFIMNVQELATIRVENLPVKILLLNNQHLGMVMQWEDRFYKANRAHTYLGDPAKENEIFPNMLQFAGACGIPAARVTKKEELRDAI
;
A
#
# COMPACT_ATOMS: atom_id res chain seq x y z
N LYS A 1 4.01 -12.15 -19.15
CA LYS A 1 2.91 -13.09 -19.51
C LYS A 1 1.58 -12.47 -19.07
N PRO A 2 0.43 -12.82 -19.66
CA PRO A 2 -0.87 -12.38 -19.15
C PRO A 2 -1.08 -12.89 -17.71
N ARG A 3 -2.03 -12.29 -16.97
CA ARG A 3 -2.41 -12.64 -15.57
C ARG A 3 -1.34 -12.35 -14.51
N GLN A 4 -0.23 -11.70 -14.86
CA GLN A 4 0.73 -11.16 -13.89
C GLN A 4 0.33 -9.77 -13.39
N TRP A 5 -0.49 -9.05 -14.16
CA TRP A 5 -1.02 -7.74 -13.82
C TRP A 5 -2.46 -7.89 -13.31
N LEU A 6 -2.66 -7.63 -12.02
CA LEU A 6 -3.97 -7.65 -11.37
C LEU A 6 -4.25 -6.24 -10.85
N SER A 7 -5.28 -5.58 -11.39
CA SER A 7 -5.62 -4.22 -10.99
C SER A 7 -7.11 -3.93 -11.25
N SER A 8 -7.74 -3.18 -10.35
CA SER A 8 -9.11 -2.67 -10.56
C SER A 8 -9.04 -1.42 -11.42
N SER A 9 -9.30 -1.55 -12.73
CA SER A 9 -9.21 -0.43 -13.67
C SER A 9 -10.56 0.20 -13.99
N GLY A 10 -11.54 -0.59 -14.44
CA GLY A 10 -12.83 -0.05 -14.88
C GLY A 10 -13.62 0.65 -13.76
N LEU A 11 -13.73 0.00 -12.60
CA LEU A 11 -14.32 0.61 -11.40
C LEU A 11 -13.32 1.50 -10.65
N GLY A 12 -12.02 1.19 -10.73
CA GLY A 12 -10.99 1.97 -10.03
C GLY A 12 -11.04 1.86 -8.51
N ALA A 13 -11.42 0.70 -7.97
CA ALA A 13 -11.65 0.52 -6.54
C ALA A 13 -10.33 0.49 -5.74
N MET A 14 -10.20 1.41 -4.77
CA MET A 14 -9.16 1.37 -3.73
C MET A 14 -9.38 0.20 -2.76
N GLY A 15 -8.31 -0.22 -2.06
CA GLY A 15 -8.34 -1.39 -1.18
C GLY A 15 -8.34 -2.75 -1.91
N PHE A 16 -8.17 -2.76 -3.24
CA PHE A 16 -8.15 -3.97 -4.06
C PHE A 16 -6.86 -4.80 -3.90
N GLY A 17 -5.70 -4.13 -3.80
CA GLY A 17 -4.37 -4.75 -3.92
C GLY A 17 -4.15 -5.91 -2.95
N LEU A 18 -4.24 -5.62 -1.66
CA LEU A 18 -3.99 -6.60 -0.59
C LEU A 18 -4.87 -7.87 -0.67
N PRO A 19 -6.22 -7.81 -0.73
CA PRO A 19 -7.04 -9.01 -0.87
C PRO A 19 -6.87 -9.70 -2.23
N ALA A 20 -6.58 -8.98 -3.31
CA ALA A 20 -6.28 -9.60 -4.60
C ALA A 20 -4.97 -10.39 -4.56
N ALA A 21 -3.95 -9.90 -3.86
CA ALA A 21 -2.68 -10.58 -3.67
C ALA A 21 -2.84 -11.87 -2.85
N ILE A 22 -3.71 -11.89 -1.85
CA ILE A 22 -4.09 -13.11 -1.11
C ILE A 22 -4.62 -14.17 -2.08
N GLY A 23 -5.63 -13.84 -2.88
CA GLY A 23 -6.20 -14.76 -3.86
C GLY A 23 -5.18 -15.23 -4.91
N ALA A 24 -4.31 -14.32 -5.37
CA ALA A 24 -3.25 -14.65 -6.31
C ALA A 24 -2.22 -15.62 -5.72
N SER A 25 -1.83 -15.43 -4.46
CA SER A 25 -0.87 -16.30 -3.76
C SER A 25 -1.45 -17.68 -3.48
N VAL A 26 -2.73 -17.78 -3.14
CA VAL A 26 -3.43 -19.06 -2.99
C VAL A 26 -3.50 -19.81 -4.32
N ALA A 27 -3.83 -19.10 -5.41
CA ALA A 27 -3.94 -19.71 -6.73
C ALA A 27 -2.57 -20.09 -7.34
N ASN A 28 -1.48 -19.46 -6.91
CA ASN A 28 -0.13 -19.66 -7.46
C ASN A 28 0.91 -19.76 -6.32
N PRO A 29 0.95 -20.87 -5.57
CA PRO A 29 1.77 -20.98 -4.35
C PRO A 29 3.28 -20.79 -4.56
N ASP A 30 3.78 -21.15 -5.74
CA ASP A 30 5.21 -21.07 -6.09
C ASP A 30 5.60 -19.74 -6.74
N ALA A 31 4.64 -18.86 -7.01
CA ALA A 31 4.90 -17.58 -7.66
C ALA A 31 5.25 -16.50 -6.62
N ILE A 32 6.12 -15.56 -7.01
CA ILE A 32 6.30 -14.32 -6.25
C ILE A 32 5.09 -13.44 -6.50
N VAL A 33 4.35 -13.12 -5.43
CA VAL A 33 3.21 -12.21 -5.46
C VAL A 33 3.57 -10.93 -4.70
N VAL A 34 3.55 -9.81 -5.41
CA VAL A 34 3.83 -8.48 -4.86
C VAL A 34 2.59 -7.61 -5.04
N ASP A 35 2.07 -7.11 -3.92
CA ASP A 35 1.11 -6.01 -3.88
C ASP A 35 1.89 -4.69 -3.90
N ILE A 36 1.74 -3.90 -4.97
CA ILE A 36 2.30 -2.55 -5.05
C ILE A 36 1.16 -1.59 -4.73
N ASP A 37 1.14 -1.08 -3.50
CA ASP A 37 -0.01 -0.34 -2.98
C ASP A 37 0.36 1.08 -2.56
N GLY A 38 -0.65 1.95 -2.48
CA GLY A 38 -0.53 3.31 -1.90
C GLY A 38 -1.07 3.34 -0.47
N ASP A 39 -0.59 4.27 0.36
CA ASP A 39 -0.98 4.36 1.78
C ASP A 39 -2.50 4.51 1.99
N GLY A 40 -3.17 5.30 1.15
CA GLY A 40 -4.62 5.44 1.19
C GLY A 40 -5.39 4.19 0.75
N SER A 41 -4.87 3.42 -0.20
CA SER A 41 -5.50 2.18 -0.66
C SER A 41 -5.26 1.03 0.31
N PHE A 42 -4.02 0.87 0.78
CA PHE A 42 -3.61 -0.17 1.70
C PHE A 42 -4.41 -0.14 3.00
N ILE A 43 -4.60 1.05 3.58
CA ILE A 43 -5.28 1.18 4.87
C ILE A 43 -6.76 0.77 4.81
N MET A 44 -7.41 0.86 3.65
CA MET A 44 -8.83 0.52 3.51
C MET A 44 -9.14 -0.95 3.82
N ASN A 45 -8.18 -1.84 3.57
CA ASN A 45 -8.31 -3.28 3.83
C ASN A 45 -7.16 -3.85 4.67
N VAL A 46 -6.53 -3.03 5.52
CA VAL A 46 -5.37 -3.43 6.33
C VAL A 46 -5.67 -4.61 7.27
N GLN A 47 -6.93 -4.87 7.60
CA GLN A 47 -7.33 -6.04 8.40
C GLN A 47 -6.91 -7.38 7.76
N GLU A 48 -6.72 -7.42 6.43
CA GLU A 48 -6.34 -8.63 5.71
C GLU A 48 -4.88 -9.05 5.93
N LEU A 49 -4.07 -8.23 6.61
CA LEU A 49 -2.78 -8.66 7.16
C LEU A 49 -2.96 -9.84 8.14
N ALA A 50 -4.08 -9.90 8.87
CA ALA A 50 -4.40 -11.05 9.72
C ALA A 50 -4.59 -12.32 8.88
N THR A 51 -5.33 -12.21 7.77
CA THR A 51 -5.56 -13.30 6.81
C THR A 51 -4.24 -13.82 6.25
N ILE A 52 -3.36 -12.93 5.77
CA ILE A 52 -2.03 -13.30 5.24
C ILE A 52 -1.23 -14.09 6.27
N ARG A 53 -1.22 -13.65 7.54
CA ARG A 53 -0.49 -14.33 8.61
C ARG A 53 -1.08 -15.70 8.92
N VAL A 54 -2.38 -15.79 9.18
CA VAL A 54 -3.04 -17.03 9.60
C VAL A 54 -2.88 -18.13 8.53
N GLU A 55 -3.03 -17.75 7.26
CA GLU A 55 -2.91 -18.66 6.12
C GLU A 55 -1.46 -18.89 5.68
N ASN A 56 -0.48 -18.27 6.34
CA ASN A 56 0.95 -18.36 6.03
C ASN A 56 1.29 -18.07 4.56
N LEU A 57 0.65 -17.05 3.98
CA LEU A 57 0.83 -16.73 2.56
C LEU A 57 2.10 -15.90 2.32
N PRO A 58 2.91 -16.23 1.29
CA PRO A 58 4.17 -15.53 1.01
C PRO A 58 3.99 -14.17 0.28
N VAL A 59 2.90 -13.44 0.57
CA VAL A 59 2.60 -12.13 -0.06
C VAL A 59 3.67 -11.11 0.33
N LYS A 60 4.19 -10.38 -0.67
CA LYS A 60 5.08 -9.23 -0.48
C LYS A 60 4.28 -7.95 -0.69
N ILE A 61 4.52 -6.93 0.13
CA ILE A 61 3.85 -5.64 0.02
C ILE A 61 4.92 -4.57 -0.20
N LEU A 62 4.86 -3.90 -1.35
CA LEU A 62 5.68 -2.73 -1.67
C LEU A 62 4.81 -1.48 -1.54
N LEU A 63 4.81 -0.90 -0.34
CA LEU A 63 3.95 0.24 -0.01
C LEU A 63 4.60 1.58 -0.39
N LEU A 64 4.04 2.24 -1.40
CA LEU A 64 4.44 3.58 -1.85
C LEU A 64 3.73 4.64 -1.02
N ASN A 65 4.30 4.97 0.13
CA ASN A 65 3.70 5.88 1.10
C ASN A 65 4.07 7.34 0.81
N ASN A 66 3.10 8.14 0.34
CA ASN A 66 3.28 9.57 0.05
C ASN A 66 2.42 10.48 0.96
N GLN A 67 1.73 9.91 1.94
CA GLN A 67 0.88 10.61 2.91
C GLN A 67 -0.33 11.33 2.29
N HIS A 68 -0.73 10.96 1.07
CA HIS A 68 -1.79 11.63 0.34
C HIS A 68 -2.65 10.68 -0.51
N LEU A 69 -3.86 11.13 -0.83
CA LEU A 69 -4.61 10.65 -1.98
C LEU A 69 -3.96 11.19 -3.26
N GLY A 70 -2.78 10.66 -3.60
CA GLY A 70 -1.85 11.26 -4.57
C GLY A 70 -2.44 11.57 -5.95
N MET A 71 -3.34 10.71 -6.45
CA MET A 71 -4.03 10.99 -7.73
C MET A 71 -4.95 12.21 -7.61
N VAL A 72 -5.75 12.31 -6.54
CA VAL A 72 -6.64 13.46 -6.32
C VAL A 72 -5.81 14.72 -6.10
N MET A 73 -4.75 14.64 -5.29
CA MET A 73 -3.80 15.73 -5.06
C MET A 73 -3.17 16.25 -6.36
N GLN A 74 -2.78 15.35 -7.27
CA GLN A 74 -2.24 15.76 -8.57
C GLN A 74 -3.25 16.57 -9.40
N TRP A 75 -4.54 16.24 -9.33
CA TRP A 75 -5.60 17.01 -10.00
C TRP A 75 -5.83 18.36 -9.30
N GLU A 76 -5.76 18.42 -7.98
CA GLU A 76 -5.80 19.67 -7.22
C GLU A 76 -4.68 20.63 -7.67
N ASP A 77 -3.46 20.12 -7.85
CA ASP A 77 -2.31 20.91 -8.31
C ASP A 77 -2.53 21.48 -9.71
N ARG A 78 -3.00 20.66 -10.64
CA ARG A 78 -3.11 21.03 -12.06
C ARG A 78 -4.33 21.90 -12.34
N PHE A 79 -5.44 21.68 -11.63
CA PHE A 79 -6.74 22.25 -12.01
C PHE A 79 -7.39 23.10 -10.92
N TYR A 80 -6.93 23.00 -9.68
CA TYR A 80 -7.49 23.73 -8.52
C TYR A 80 -6.44 24.55 -7.76
N LYS A 81 -5.38 24.99 -8.44
CA LYS A 81 -4.33 25.88 -7.90
C LYS A 81 -3.68 25.33 -6.62
N ALA A 82 -3.53 24.01 -6.52
CA ALA A 82 -3.01 23.32 -5.34
C ALA A 82 -3.80 23.58 -4.04
N ASN A 83 -5.07 23.97 -4.13
CA ASN A 83 -5.96 24.06 -2.98
C ASN A 83 -6.33 22.64 -2.50
N ARG A 84 -5.78 22.24 -1.36
CA ARG A 84 -5.99 20.90 -0.77
C ARG A 84 -7.41 20.77 -0.21
N ALA A 85 -8.11 19.71 -0.60
CA ALA A 85 -9.47 19.40 -0.17
C ALA A 85 -9.56 17.95 0.34
N HIS A 86 -9.06 17.73 1.56
CA HIS A 86 -9.09 16.42 2.25
C HIS A 86 -8.26 15.32 1.57
N THR A 87 -7.18 15.70 0.90
CA THR A 87 -6.26 14.77 0.22
C THR A 87 -5.03 14.40 1.04
N TYR A 88 -4.79 15.04 2.18
CA TYR A 88 -3.73 14.67 3.12
C TYR A 88 -4.21 13.54 4.05
N LEU A 89 -3.39 12.51 4.20
CA LEU A 89 -3.69 11.31 5.00
C LEU A 89 -2.87 11.22 6.30
N GLY A 90 -1.89 12.10 6.48
CA GLY A 90 -1.10 12.16 7.70
C GLY A 90 -1.81 12.89 8.85
N ASP A 91 -1.08 13.12 9.94
CA ASP A 91 -1.59 13.83 11.13
C ASP A 91 -1.24 15.33 11.05
N PRO A 92 -2.23 16.24 10.95
CA PRO A 92 -1.98 17.68 10.92
C PRO A 92 -1.26 18.22 12.16
N ALA A 93 -1.35 17.54 13.31
CA ALA A 93 -0.64 17.95 14.53
C ALA A 93 0.86 17.61 14.48
N LYS A 94 1.26 16.72 13.57
CA LYS A 94 2.63 16.21 13.42
C LYS A 94 2.97 15.99 11.95
N GLU A 95 2.83 17.04 11.15
CA GLU A 95 2.90 16.99 9.68
C GLU A 95 4.19 16.37 9.10
N ASN A 96 5.29 16.41 9.85
CA ASN A 96 6.59 15.87 9.44
C ASN A 96 6.81 14.40 9.87
N GLU A 97 5.88 13.80 10.61
CA GLU A 97 5.90 12.39 10.98
C GLU A 97 5.07 11.57 9.98
N ILE A 98 5.59 10.41 9.55
CA ILE A 98 4.83 9.47 8.72
C ILE A 98 3.71 8.85 9.56
N PHE A 99 2.47 9.09 9.14
CA PHE A 99 1.26 8.63 9.79
C PHE A 99 0.29 7.93 8.81
N PRO A 100 -0.38 6.85 9.23
CA PRO A 100 -0.08 6.05 10.42
C PRO A 100 1.22 5.24 10.25
N ASN A 101 1.72 4.67 11.34
CA ASN A 101 2.87 3.78 11.28
C ASN A 101 2.49 2.40 10.73
N MET A 102 2.60 2.24 9.41
CA MET A 102 2.29 0.99 8.70
C MET A 102 3.09 -0.23 9.19
N LEU A 103 4.27 -0.01 9.78
CA LEU A 103 5.06 -1.10 10.38
C LEU A 103 4.38 -1.69 11.62
N GLN A 104 3.65 -0.85 12.38
CA GLN A 104 2.92 -1.33 13.56
C GLN A 104 1.69 -2.15 13.18
N PHE A 105 1.01 -1.83 12.06
CA PHE A 105 -0.04 -2.69 11.52
C PHE A 105 0.50 -4.08 11.15
N ALA A 106 1.63 -4.13 10.42
CA ALA A 106 2.30 -5.40 10.12
C ALA A 106 2.72 -6.14 11.40
N GLY A 107 3.33 -5.44 12.36
CA GLY A 107 3.74 -5.98 13.65
C GLY A 107 2.59 -6.54 14.48
N ALA A 108 1.40 -5.91 14.45
CA ALA A 108 0.20 -6.41 15.12
C ALA A 108 -0.27 -7.76 14.57
N CYS A 109 -0.02 -8.03 13.28
CA CYS A 109 -0.26 -9.32 12.64
C CYS A 109 0.99 -10.22 12.60
N GLY A 110 2.07 -9.83 13.28
CA GLY A 110 3.35 -10.55 13.32
C GLY A 110 4.14 -10.56 12.01
N ILE A 111 3.76 -9.79 11.00
CA ILE A 111 4.42 -9.77 9.68
C ILE A 111 5.71 -8.94 9.76
N PRO A 112 6.86 -9.48 9.31
CA PRO A 112 8.10 -8.71 9.22
C PRO A 112 7.93 -7.51 8.27
N ALA A 113 8.41 -6.34 8.69
CA ALA A 113 8.33 -5.12 7.90
C ALA A 113 9.54 -4.23 8.13
N ALA A 114 9.89 -3.45 7.12
CA ALA A 114 10.96 -2.46 7.15
C ALA A 114 10.48 -1.17 6.47
N ARG A 115 11.18 -0.06 6.75
CA ARG A 115 10.98 1.22 6.09
C ARG A 115 12.29 1.67 5.46
N VAL A 116 12.21 2.14 4.22
CA VAL A 116 13.32 2.73 3.49
C VAL A 116 12.95 4.14 3.06
N THR A 117 13.88 5.08 3.17
CA THR A 117 13.66 6.50 2.82
C THR A 117 14.75 7.04 1.91
N LYS A 118 15.97 6.53 2.01
CA LYS A 118 17.07 6.92 1.12
C LYS A 118 17.08 6.09 -0.14
N LYS A 119 17.34 6.73 -1.27
CA LYS A 119 17.37 6.08 -2.58
C LYS A 119 18.48 5.04 -2.67
N GLU A 120 19.62 5.29 -2.03
CA GLU A 120 20.78 4.39 -2.05
C GLU A 120 20.51 3.08 -1.30
N GLU A 121 19.64 3.11 -0.30
CA GLU A 121 19.22 1.96 0.52
C GLU A 121 18.09 1.15 -0.14
N LEU A 122 17.42 1.70 -1.17
CA LEU A 122 16.22 1.10 -1.77
C LEU A 122 16.48 -0.27 -2.38
N ARG A 123 17.64 -0.47 -3.02
CA ARG A 123 17.97 -1.74 -3.68
C ARG A 123 18.14 -2.87 -2.67
N ASP A 124 18.73 -2.57 -1.50
CA ASP A 124 18.98 -3.57 -0.46
C ASP A 124 17.72 -3.87 0.37
N ALA A 125 16.77 -2.93 0.40
CA ALA A 125 15.50 -3.09 1.10
C ALA A 125 14.46 -3.94 0.36
N ILE A 126 14.58 -4.08 -0.97
CA ILE A 126 13.68 -4.89 -1.84
C ILE A 126 14.21 -6.33 -1.93
#